data_AF-G1AUC6-F1
#
_entry.id   AF-G1AUC6-F1
#
_cell.length_a   1.000
_cell.length_b   1.000
_cell.length_c   1.000
_cell.angle_alpha   90.00
_cell.angle_beta   90.00
_cell.angle_gamma   90.00
#
_symmetry.space_group_name_H-M   'P 1'
#
loop_
_entity.id
_entity.type
_entity.pdbx_description
1 polymer ?
#
loop_
_entity_poly.entity_id
_entity_poly.type
_entity_poly.pdbx_seq_one_letter_code
_entity_poly.pdbx_strand_id
1 'polypeptide(L)'
;MVPPPPRPGKGDNGVITKLPDIPFTMEKPVPEDLDKYIKNPGLPRANLSCDKEHPEGTYSPPRNLTVMQQHIAFWDRDHDGVIYPHDTFIGFRRLGFNLAICLASVPIIHGTFAWWSQDNWLPNPMFPILVKNIHRGKHGSDSEVYDTEGRFVPEKFEEIWSKYDKGNKGALTKHEIWTMIKGQRNIMDPVGWTAAWLEWFVSYLLVARQDKMMYKDDVRGILDGTIFYQIAQEREGGKVKPQDQWALRKEE
;
A
#
# COMPACT_ATOMS: atom_id res chain seq x y z
N MET A 1 -6.95 -44.08 25.45
CA MET A 1 -6.53 -42.69 25.74
C MET A 1 -5.60 -42.26 24.63
N VAL A 2 -5.96 -41.22 23.88
CA VAL A 2 -5.06 -40.60 22.89
C VAL A 2 -4.07 -39.74 23.68
N PRO A 3 -2.75 -39.83 23.44
CA PRO A 3 -1.78 -38.99 24.12
C PRO A 3 -2.09 -37.51 23.84
N PRO A 4 -1.85 -36.60 24.79
CA PRO A 4 -2.05 -35.18 24.56
C PRO A 4 -1.16 -34.71 23.40
N PRO A 5 -1.65 -33.77 22.56
CA PRO A 5 -0.85 -33.24 21.47
C PRO A 5 0.45 -32.63 22.02
N PRO A 6 1.55 -32.70 21.26
CA PRO A 6 2.82 -32.10 21.65
C PRO A 6 2.60 -30.60 21.92
N ARG A 7 3.22 -30.09 22.99
CA ARG A 7 3.11 -28.66 23.32
C ARG A 7 3.70 -27.85 22.16
N PRO A 8 3.04 -26.77 21.71
CA PRO A 8 3.61 -25.92 20.68
C PRO A 8 4.98 -25.41 21.11
N GLY A 9 5.94 -25.39 20.19
CA GLY A 9 7.23 -24.75 20.42
C GLY A 9 7.01 -23.27 20.75
N LYS A 10 7.62 -22.79 21.83
CA LYS A 10 7.70 -21.36 22.12
C LYS A 10 8.57 -20.72 21.04
N GLY A 11 8.11 -19.61 20.45
CA GLY A 11 8.98 -18.73 19.66
C GLY A 11 10.08 -18.12 20.55
N ASP A 12 11.05 -17.45 19.93
CA ASP A 12 12.24 -16.92 20.62
C ASP A 12 11.90 -15.99 21.80
N ASN A 13 10.75 -15.32 21.74
CA ASN A 13 10.24 -14.41 22.76
C ASN A 13 9.25 -15.07 23.75
N GLY A 14 9.10 -16.38 23.72
CA GLY A 14 8.16 -17.13 24.58
C GLY A 14 6.71 -17.11 24.11
N VAL A 15 6.40 -16.45 22.99
CA VAL A 15 5.08 -16.37 22.35
C VAL A 15 4.93 -17.50 21.34
N ILE A 16 3.77 -18.16 21.32
CA ILE A 16 3.47 -19.22 20.34
C ILE A 16 2.77 -18.57 19.15
N THR A 17 3.44 -18.54 17.99
CA THR A 17 2.92 -17.98 16.72
C THR A 17 2.61 -19.06 15.68
N LYS A 18 3.01 -20.31 15.97
CA LYS A 18 3.02 -21.45 15.06
C LYS A 18 2.52 -22.69 15.79
N LEU A 19 1.63 -23.45 15.14
CA LEU A 19 1.06 -24.69 15.66
C LEU A 19 1.38 -25.83 14.68
N PRO A 20 2.19 -26.84 15.06
CA PRO A 20 2.59 -27.92 14.15
C PRO A 20 1.42 -28.69 13.52
N ASP A 21 0.34 -28.89 14.28
CA ASP A 21 -0.86 -29.60 13.82
C ASP A 21 -1.77 -28.74 12.93
N ILE A 22 -1.42 -27.46 12.73
CA ILE A 22 -2.22 -26.48 11.98
C ILE A 22 -1.35 -25.89 10.86
N PRO A 23 -1.29 -26.54 9.68
CA PRO A 23 -0.33 -26.22 8.62
C PRO A 23 -0.32 -24.75 8.18
N PHE A 24 -1.48 -24.10 8.13
CA PHE A 24 -1.58 -22.71 7.69
C PHE A 24 -0.82 -21.71 8.58
N THR A 25 -0.65 -22.02 9.87
CA THR A 25 0.14 -21.18 10.79
C THR A 25 1.65 -21.33 10.54
N MET A 26 2.08 -22.47 9.97
CA MET A 26 3.46 -22.73 9.59
C MET A 26 3.79 -22.14 8.21
N GLU A 27 2.85 -22.21 7.27
CA GLU A 27 3.04 -21.76 5.88
C GLU A 27 3.11 -20.23 5.73
N LYS A 28 2.49 -19.50 6.67
CA LYS A 28 2.40 -18.03 6.70
C LYS A 28 2.94 -17.49 8.02
N PRO A 29 4.25 -17.62 8.27
CA PRO A 29 4.84 -17.18 9.53
C PRO A 29 4.77 -15.66 9.66
N VAL A 30 4.57 -15.18 10.89
CA VAL A 30 4.74 -13.77 11.26
C VAL A 30 6.18 -13.52 11.69
N PRO A 31 6.71 -12.29 11.52
CA PRO A 31 8.05 -11.96 12.00
C PRO A 31 8.07 -11.89 13.54
N GLU A 32 9.07 -12.49 14.18
CA GLU A 32 9.13 -12.64 15.65
C GLU A 32 10.10 -11.65 16.31
N ASP A 33 10.91 -10.93 15.54
CA ASP A 33 12.05 -10.15 16.03
C ASP A 33 12.05 -8.67 15.58
N LEU A 34 10.90 -8.17 15.10
CA LEU A 34 10.82 -6.81 14.56
C LEU A 34 11.16 -5.73 15.57
N ASP A 35 10.92 -5.97 16.87
CA ASP A 35 11.23 -5.05 17.96
C ASP A 35 12.73 -4.77 18.11
N LYS A 36 13.60 -5.65 17.57
CA LYS A 36 15.05 -5.42 17.49
C LYS A 36 15.45 -4.34 16.49
N TYR A 37 14.58 -4.04 15.52
CA TYR A 37 14.87 -3.14 14.40
C TYR A 37 13.95 -1.91 14.41
N ILE A 38 12.65 -2.13 14.60
CA ILE A 38 11.61 -1.11 14.57
C ILE A 38 11.04 -0.98 15.99
N LYS A 39 11.16 0.21 16.58
CA LYS A 39 10.55 0.49 17.88
C LYS A 39 9.02 0.40 17.79
N ASN A 40 8.40 -0.48 18.57
CA ASN A 40 6.94 -0.72 18.57
C ASN A 40 6.39 -0.99 17.15
N PRO A 41 6.70 -2.15 16.54
CA PRO A 41 6.40 -2.41 15.13
C PRO A 41 4.90 -2.46 14.82
N GLY A 42 4.06 -2.84 15.78
CA GLY A 42 2.59 -2.83 15.64
C GLY A 42 1.94 -1.46 15.86
N LEU A 43 2.69 -0.44 16.27
CA LEU A 43 2.17 0.92 16.43
C LEU A 43 2.09 1.57 15.03
N PRO A 44 0.96 2.14 14.59
CA PRO A 44 0.88 2.83 13.31
C PRO A 44 1.76 4.11 13.28
N ARG A 45 2.31 4.43 12.10
CA ARG A 45 3.11 5.61 11.79
C ARG A 45 2.27 6.57 10.97
N ALA A 46 2.06 7.78 11.50
CA ALA A 46 1.17 8.74 10.85
C ALA A 46 1.62 9.05 9.42
N ASN A 47 2.89 9.42 9.25
CA ASN A 47 3.41 10.00 8.02
C ASN A 47 4.71 9.36 7.51
N LEU A 48 5.14 8.23 8.06
CA LEU A 48 6.40 7.58 7.69
C LEU A 48 6.14 6.10 7.38
N SER A 49 6.62 5.64 6.22
CA SER A 49 6.76 4.22 5.93
C SER A 49 8.16 3.77 6.36
N CYS A 50 8.23 2.78 7.24
CA CYS A 50 9.49 2.19 7.68
C CYS A 50 9.44 0.67 7.58
N ASP A 51 10.61 0.05 7.50
CA ASP A 51 10.76 -1.38 7.40
C ASP A 51 12.00 -1.84 8.19
N LYS A 52 12.25 -3.15 8.23
CA LYS A 52 13.35 -3.76 8.97
C LYS A 52 14.71 -3.22 8.55
N GLU A 53 14.90 -2.93 7.26
CA GLU A 53 16.14 -2.41 6.69
C GLU A 53 16.26 -0.89 6.84
N HIS A 54 15.12 -0.20 6.91
CA HIS A 54 14.99 1.25 6.98
C HIS A 54 14.06 1.68 8.13
N PRO A 55 14.47 1.50 9.40
CA PRO A 55 13.59 1.77 10.56
C PRO A 55 13.20 3.24 10.71
N GLU A 56 14.02 4.15 10.17
CA GLU A 56 13.76 5.60 10.11
C GLU A 56 13.16 6.04 8.76
N GLY A 57 12.80 5.08 7.89
CA GLY A 57 12.32 5.31 6.52
C GLY A 57 13.42 5.75 5.54
N THR A 58 13.01 6.06 4.29
CA THR A 58 13.96 6.42 3.21
C THR A 58 13.74 7.81 2.61
N TYR A 59 12.91 8.63 3.25
CA TYR A 59 12.59 9.99 2.80
C TYR A 59 12.32 10.89 3.99
N SER A 60 12.26 12.20 3.74
CA SER A 60 11.82 13.18 4.73
C SER A 60 10.30 13.35 4.63
N PRO A 61 9.50 12.84 5.59
CA PRO A 61 8.06 12.82 5.44
C PRO A 61 7.43 14.21 5.62
N PRO A 62 6.37 14.54 4.87
CA PRO A 62 5.59 15.75 5.12
C PRO A 62 4.94 15.66 6.51
N ARG A 63 4.85 16.79 7.21
CA ARG A 63 4.36 16.83 8.61
C ARG A 63 2.83 16.74 8.74
N ASN A 64 2.11 16.95 7.65
CA ASN A 64 0.67 17.18 7.64
C ASN A 64 -0.12 16.18 6.78
N LEU A 65 0.53 15.15 6.25
CA LEU A 65 -0.13 14.11 5.45
C LEU A 65 0.09 12.74 6.07
N THR A 66 -0.99 11.97 6.19
CA THR A 66 -0.86 10.54 6.49
C THR A 66 -0.15 9.81 5.35
N VAL A 67 0.39 8.62 5.58
CA VAL A 67 1.05 7.86 4.50
C VAL A 67 0.07 7.56 3.35
N MET A 68 -1.20 7.26 3.64
CA MET A 68 -2.22 7.09 2.59
C MET A 68 -2.51 8.41 1.83
N GLN A 69 -2.45 9.56 2.49
CA GLN A 69 -2.57 10.85 1.78
C GLN A 69 -1.34 11.12 0.91
N GLN A 70 -0.15 10.75 1.37
CA GLN A 70 1.09 10.84 0.59
C GLN A 70 1.01 9.98 -0.68
N HIS A 71 0.44 8.79 -0.59
CA HIS A 71 0.17 7.89 -1.73
C HIS A 71 -0.56 8.60 -2.87
N ILE A 72 -1.67 9.28 -2.56
CA ILE A 72 -2.55 9.87 -3.58
C ILE A 72 -2.15 11.30 -3.97
N ALA A 73 -1.29 11.96 -3.19
CA ALA A 73 -0.86 13.34 -3.44
C ALA A 73 -0.19 13.54 -4.80
N PHE A 74 0.36 12.48 -5.41
CA PHE A 74 0.89 12.54 -6.78
C PHE A 74 -0.17 12.95 -7.82
N TRP A 75 -1.43 12.58 -7.58
CA TRP A 75 -2.54 12.91 -8.47
C TRP A 75 -3.13 14.29 -8.19
N ASP A 76 -3.02 14.83 -6.98
CA ASP A 76 -3.41 16.21 -6.63
C ASP A 76 -2.31 17.21 -7.03
N ARG A 77 -2.21 17.49 -8.34
CA ARG A 77 -1.08 18.21 -8.93
C ARG A 77 -1.07 19.72 -8.68
N ASP A 78 -2.24 20.31 -8.49
CA ASP A 78 -2.41 21.73 -8.15
C ASP A 78 -2.57 21.97 -6.64
N HIS A 79 -2.52 20.89 -5.86
CA HIS A 79 -2.44 20.90 -4.40
C HIS A 79 -3.61 21.64 -3.77
N ASP A 80 -4.81 21.41 -4.31
CA ASP A 80 -6.06 21.97 -3.79
C ASP A 80 -6.80 21.00 -2.85
N GLY A 81 -6.27 19.79 -2.68
CA GLY A 81 -6.85 18.74 -1.85
C GLY A 81 -7.96 17.95 -2.54
N VAL A 82 -8.14 18.11 -3.86
CA VAL A 82 -9.21 17.51 -4.66
C VAL A 82 -8.63 16.87 -5.91
N ILE A 83 -8.86 15.57 -6.07
CA ILE A 83 -8.46 14.84 -7.29
C ILE A 83 -9.70 14.70 -8.17
N TYR A 84 -9.67 15.28 -9.37
CA TYR A 84 -10.72 15.09 -10.37
C TYR A 84 -10.38 13.98 -11.36
N PRO A 85 -11.38 13.47 -12.12
CA PRO A 85 -11.17 12.45 -13.14
C PRO A 85 -10.00 12.72 -14.11
N HIS A 86 -9.82 13.99 -14.50
CA HIS A 86 -8.75 14.39 -15.41
C HIS A 86 -7.35 14.32 -14.77
N ASP A 87 -7.25 14.54 -13.45
CA ASP A 87 -6.00 14.40 -12.70
C ASP A 87 -5.56 12.95 -12.62
N THR A 88 -6.50 12.04 -12.34
CA THR A 88 -6.27 10.59 -12.42
C THR A 88 -5.74 10.19 -13.79
N PHE A 89 -6.41 10.64 -14.86
CA PHE A 89 -5.96 10.36 -16.23
C PHE A 89 -4.52 10.86 -16.46
N ILE A 90 -4.23 12.11 -16.11
CA ILE A 90 -2.90 12.71 -16.30
C ILE A 90 -1.84 11.97 -15.47
N GLY A 91 -2.11 11.68 -14.20
CA GLY A 91 -1.18 10.95 -13.34
C GLY A 91 -0.78 9.58 -13.93
N PHE A 92 -1.75 8.79 -14.40
CA PHE A 92 -1.46 7.52 -15.08
C PHE A 92 -0.63 7.72 -16.36
N ARG A 93 -0.87 8.79 -17.13
CA ARG A 93 -0.06 9.12 -18.31
C ARG A 93 1.38 9.47 -17.95
N ARG A 94 1.59 10.21 -16.86
CA ARG A 94 2.92 10.57 -16.35
C ARG A 94 3.71 9.34 -15.90
N LEU A 95 3.04 8.39 -15.26
CA LEU A 95 3.62 7.08 -14.90
C LEU A 95 3.92 6.18 -16.11
N GLY A 96 3.43 6.53 -17.30
CA GLY A 96 3.76 5.83 -18.54
C GLY A 96 2.79 4.73 -18.95
N PHE A 97 1.64 4.64 -18.28
CA PHE A 97 0.61 3.71 -18.68
C PHE A 97 0.06 4.03 -20.07
N ASN A 98 -0.33 2.99 -20.81
CA ASN A 98 -0.96 3.14 -22.10
C ASN A 98 -2.37 3.75 -21.98
N LEU A 99 -2.93 4.19 -23.11
CA LEU A 99 -4.22 4.86 -23.13
C LEU A 99 -5.37 3.99 -22.58
N ALA A 100 -5.33 2.68 -22.81
CA ALA A 100 -6.35 1.76 -22.33
C ALA A 100 -6.41 1.72 -20.80
N ILE A 101 -5.26 1.59 -20.12
CA ILE A 101 -5.19 1.62 -18.65
C ILE A 101 -5.61 2.99 -18.12
N CYS A 102 -5.18 4.09 -18.76
CA CYS A 102 -5.55 5.44 -18.33
C CYS A 102 -7.06 5.70 -18.44
N LEU A 103 -7.70 5.23 -19.52
CA LEU A 103 -9.15 5.38 -19.70
C LEU A 103 -9.95 4.47 -18.76
N ALA A 104 -9.44 3.28 -18.46
CA ALA A 104 -10.09 2.35 -17.54
C ALA A 104 -9.94 2.77 -16.07
N SER A 105 -8.80 3.36 -15.68
CA SER A 105 -8.54 3.72 -14.28
C SER A 105 -9.47 4.81 -13.77
N VAL A 106 -9.82 5.79 -14.61
CA VAL A 106 -10.69 6.92 -14.24
C VAL A 106 -12.05 6.48 -13.68
N PRO A 107 -12.91 5.75 -14.43
CA PRO A 107 -14.21 5.34 -13.91
C PRO A 107 -14.10 4.36 -12.73
N ILE A 108 -13.04 3.53 -12.68
CA ILE A 108 -12.82 2.60 -11.56
C ILE A 108 -12.49 3.37 -10.28
N ILE A 109 -11.50 4.25 -10.32
CA ILE A 109 -11.01 4.98 -9.14
C ILE A 109 -12.08 5.97 -8.65
N HIS A 110 -12.64 6.78 -9.55
CA HIS A 110 -13.64 7.78 -9.17
C HIS A 110 -15.00 7.17 -8.83
N GLY A 111 -15.41 6.11 -9.55
CA GLY A 111 -16.62 5.36 -9.22
C GLY A 111 -16.54 4.63 -7.87
N THR A 112 -15.33 4.30 -7.43
CA THR A 112 -15.10 3.68 -6.11
C THR A 112 -14.96 4.74 -5.02
N PHE A 113 -14.07 5.72 -5.14
CA PHE A 113 -13.65 6.56 -4.01
C PHE A 113 -14.34 7.92 -3.89
N ALA A 114 -14.92 8.47 -4.96
CA ALA A 114 -15.51 9.82 -4.91
C ALA A 114 -16.65 9.90 -3.88
N TRP A 115 -17.53 8.89 -3.87
CA TRP A 115 -18.64 8.83 -2.93
C TRP A 115 -18.19 8.68 -1.46
N TRP A 116 -17.14 7.88 -1.21
CA TRP A 116 -16.69 7.61 0.15
C TRP A 116 -15.85 8.74 0.73
N SER A 117 -15.20 9.55 -0.12
CA SER A 117 -14.36 10.68 0.33
C SER A 117 -15.13 12.00 0.48
N GLN A 118 -16.31 12.19 -0.11
CA GLN A 118 -17.09 13.42 0.05
C GLN A 118 -17.62 13.65 1.48
N ASP A 119 -17.84 14.92 1.84
CA ASP A 119 -18.33 15.34 3.16
C ASP A 119 -19.84 15.18 3.33
N ASN A 120 -20.59 15.03 2.23
CA ASN A 120 -22.04 14.95 2.23
C ASN A 120 -22.55 13.75 1.44
N TRP A 121 -23.81 13.40 1.66
CA TRP A 121 -24.44 12.22 1.04
C TRP A 121 -24.94 12.48 -0.39
N LEU A 122 -24.98 13.74 -0.84
CA LEU A 122 -25.44 14.06 -2.19
C LEU A 122 -24.27 13.85 -3.16
N PRO A 123 -24.35 12.92 -4.13
CA PRO A 123 -23.25 12.69 -5.06
C PRO A 123 -22.91 13.96 -5.82
N ASN A 124 -21.63 14.33 -5.79
CA ASN A 124 -21.12 15.36 -6.68
C ASN A 124 -20.92 14.76 -8.09
N PRO A 125 -21.61 15.29 -9.14
CA PRO A 125 -21.53 14.75 -10.50
C PRO A 125 -20.16 14.90 -11.16
N MET A 126 -19.25 15.69 -10.58
CA MET A 126 -17.85 15.79 -11.02
C MET A 126 -16.97 14.66 -10.47
N PHE A 127 -17.52 13.80 -9.60
CA PHE A 127 -16.83 12.69 -8.94
C PHE A 127 -15.46 13.07 -8.31
N PRO A 128 -15.37 14.15 -7.51
CA PRO A 128 -14.12 14.52 -6.86
C PRO A 128 -13.73 13.48 -5.80
N ILE A 129 -12.43 13.23 -5.65
CA ILE A 129 -11.86 12.50 -4.51
C ILE A 129 -11.24 13.52 -3.57
N LEU A 130 -11.73 13.60 -2.34
CA LEU A 130 -11.20 14.53 -1.34
C LEU A 130 -10.03 13.90 -0.58
N VAL A 131 -8.83 14.45 -0.75
CA VAL A 131 -7.59 13.92 -0.16
C VAL A 131 -7.70 13.80 1.36
N LYS A 132 -8.30 14.79 2.01
CA LYS A 132 -8.52 14.80 3.48
C LYS A 132 -9.26 13.57 4.02
N ASN A 133 -10.11 12.96 3.20
CA ASN A 133 -11.03 11.89 3.60
C ASN A 133 -10.70 10.54 2.95
N ILE A 134 -9.56 10.41 2.26
CA ILE A 134 -9.23 9.18 1.51
C ILE A 134 -9.15 7.93 2.40
N HIS A 135 -8.83 8.08 3.69
CA HIS A 135 -8.82 6.99 4.67
C HIS A 135 -10.14 6.21 4.72
N ARG A 136 -11.27 6.84 4.38
CA ARG A 136 -12.59 6.21 4.27
C ARG A 136 -12.71 5.24 3.08
N GLY A 137 -11.76 5.27 2.15
CA GLY A 137 -11.66 4.37 1.01
C GLY A 137 -11.03 3.01 1.34
N LYS A 138 -10.51 2.81 2.56
CA LYS A 138 -10.00 1.51 3.01
C LYS A 138 -11.08 0.43 2.90
N HIS A 139 -10.72 -0.74 2.38
CA HIS A 139 -11.62 -1.89 2.27
C HIS A 139 -11.09 -3.10 3.06
N GLY A 140 -11.98 -4.04 3.40
CA GLY A 140 -11.65 -5.11 4.35
C GLY A 140 -10.65 -6.15 3.84
N SER A 141 -10.51 -6.31 2.52
CA SER A 141 -9.64 -7.33 1.91
C SER A 141 -8.30 -6.78 1.40
N ASP A 142 -7.88 -5.62 1.91
CA ASP A 142 -6.58 -5.03 1.57
C ASP A 142 -5.42 -5.75 2.31
N SER A 143 -4.22 -5.16 2.23
CA SER A 143 -3.02 -5.70 2.87
C SER A 143 -2.89 -5.38 4.35
N GLU A 144 -3.79 -4.58 4.92
CA GLU A 144 -3.76 -4.03 6.27
C GLU A 144 -2.53 -3.15 6.57
N VAL A 145 -1.74 -2.80 5.55
CA VAL A 145 -0.57 -1.91 5.72
C VAL A 145 -1.00 -0.49 6.07
N TYR A 146 -2.20 -0.09 5.67
CA TYR A 146 -2.87 1.07 6.24
C TYR A 146 -3.87 0.64 7.31
N ASP A 147 -3.85 1.36 8.43
CA ASP A 147 -4.98 1.34 9.35
C ASP A 147 -6.14 2.21 8.86
N THR A 148 -7.22 2.26 9.64
CA THR A 148 -8.46 2.95 9.27
C THR A 148 -8.30 4.47 9.17
N GLU A 149 -7.26 5.05 9.77
CA GLU A 149 -6.93 6.47 9.66
C GLU A 149 -5.90 6.77 8.55
N GLY A 150 -5.51 5.75 7.76
CA GLY A 150 -4.55 5.88 6.67
C GLY A 150 -3.09 5.97 7.13
N ARG A 151 -2.79 5.56 8.37
CA ARG A 151 -1.43 5.50 8.92
C ARG A 151 -0.80 4.17 8.52
N PHE A 152 0.52 4.16 8.36
CA PHE A 152 1.26 2.97 7.95
C PHE A 152 1.54 2.05 9.15
N VAL A 153 1.30 0.74 9.03
CA VAL A 153 1.54 -0.26 10.08
C VAL A 153 2.77 -1.10 9.72
N PRO A 154 3.96 -0.85 10.32
CA PRO A 154 5.20 -1.53 9.95
C PRO A 154 5.13 -3.05 10.07
N GLU A 155 4.51 -3.56 11.14
CA GLU A 155 4.29 -5.00 11.31
C GLU A 155 3.53 -5.63 10.14
N LYS A 156 2.46 -4.99 9.65
CA LYS A 156 1.67 -5.49 8.52
C LYS A 156 2.44 -5.45 7.21
N PHE A 157 3.29 -4.45 7.02
CA PHE A 157 4.20 -4.40 5.88
C PHE A 157 5.21 -5.55 5.92
N GLU A 158 5.83 -5.82 7.07
CA GLU A 158 6.77 -6.93 7.23
C GLU A 158 6.11 -8.31 7.10
N GLU A 159 4.86 -8.45 7.54
CA GLU A 159 4.07 -9.67 7.37
C GLU A 159 3.89 -10.06 5.90
N ILE A 160 3.88 -9.11 4.96
CA ILE A 160 3.79 -9.43 3.52
C ILE A 160 4.97 -10.32 3.11
N TRP A 161 6.18 -9.90 3.46
CA TRP A 161 7.41 -10.57 3.06
C TRP A 161 7.58 -11.88 3.82
N SER A 162 7.35 -11.88 5.13
CA SER A 162 7.47 -13.10 5.94
C SER A 162 6.52 -14.21 5.47
N LYS A 163 5.32 -13.87 5.01
CA LYS A 163 4.30 -14.83 4.58
C LYS A 163 4.49 -15.28 3.14
N TYR A 164 4.83 -14.35 2.24
CA TYR A 164 4.68 -14.56 0.79
C TYR A 164 6.00 -14.53 0.00
N ASP A 165 7.11 -14.02 0.52
CA ASP A 165 8.40 -14.08 -0.17
C ASP A 165 9.07 -15.45 0.04
N LYS A 166 8.78 -16.40 -0.85
CA LYS A 166 9.36 -17.74 -0.79
C LYS A 166 10.81 -17.72 -1.24
N GLY A 167 11.71 -18.11 -0.34
CA GLY A 167 13.14 -18.13 -0.61
C GLY A 167 13.87 -16.83 -0.27
N ASN A 168 13.24 -15.92 0.48
CA ASN A 168 13.86 -14.70 1.01
C ASN A 168 14.55 -13.85 -0.07
N LYS A 169 13.82 -13.56 -1.15
CA LYS A 169 14.33 -12.83 -2.33
C LYS A 169 14.36 -11.32 -2.11
N GLY A 170 13.66 -10.81 -1.10
CA GLY A 170 13.36 -9.38 -0.94
C GLY A 170 12.35 -8.87 -1.97
N ALA A 171 11.59 -9.77 -2.60
CA ALA A 171 10.68 -9.46 -3.70
C ALA A 171 9.58 -10.52 -3.86
N LEU A 172 8.44 -10.12 -4.42
CA LEU A 172 7.33 -11.03 -4.76
C LEU A 172 7.26 -11.26 -6.26
N THR A 173 7.11 -12.53 -6.63
CA THR A 173 6.68 -12.94 -7.96
C THR A 173 5.18 -12.70 -8.14
N LYS A 174 4.72 -12.66 -9.40
CA LYS A 174 3.29 -12.60 -9.72
C LYS A 174 2.45 -13.69 -9.02
N HIS A 175 2.99 -14.90 -8.87
CA HIS A 175 2.28 -16.00 -8.22
C HIS A 175 2.14 -15.79 -6.70
N GLU A 176 3.17 -15.27 -6.05
CA GLU A 176 3.16 -14.94 -4.63
C GLU A 176 2.19 -13.78 -4.35
N ILE A 177 2.17 -12.75 -5.20
CA ILE A 177 1.18 -11.65 -5.13
C ILE A 177 -0.25 -12.19 -5.23
N TRP A 178 -0.52 -13.09 -6.18
CA TRP A 178 -1.84 -13.69 -6.31
C TRP A 178 -2.24 -14.55 -5.10
N THR A 179 -1.28 -15.26 -4.52
CA THR A 179 -1.48 -16.03 -3.28
C THR A 179 -1.78 -15.12 -2.09
N MET A 180 -1.12 -13.97 -2.01
CA MET A 180 -1.36 -12.95 -1.00
C MET A 180 -2.78 -12.37 -1.11
N ILE A 181 -3.18 -11.88 -2.28
CA ILE A 181 -4.51 -11.30 -2.52
C ILE A 181 -5.62 -12.29 -2.13
N LYS A 182 -5.47 -13.57 -2.48
CA LYS A 182 -6.42 -14.62 -2.07
C LYS A 182 -6.45 -14.84 -0.56
N GLY A 183 -5.29 -14.76 0.09
CA GLY A 183 -5.13 -14.96 1.52
C GLY A 183 -5.69 -13.83 2.40
N GLN A 184 -5.91 -12.64 1.84
CA GLN A 184 -6.42 -11.45 2.54
C GLN A 184 -7.93 -11.24 2.41
N ARG A 185 -8.64 -12.13 1.69
CA ARG A 185 -10.08 -11.94 1.42
C ARG A 185 -10.95 -12.06 2.67
N ASN A 186 -11.77 -11.05 2.90
CA ASN A 186 -12.86 -11.10 3.87
C ASN A 186 -14.16 -11.59 3.21
N ILE A 187 -14.91 -12.46 3.90
CA ILE A 187 -16.06 -13.18 3.33
C ILE A 187 -17.16 -12.27 2.72
N MET A 188 -17.38 -11.08 3.27
CA MET A 188 -18.41 -10.14 2.84
C MET A 188 -17.83 -8.87 2.19
N ASP A 189 -16.78 -9.01 1.39
CA ASP A 189 -16.11 -7.87 0.75
C ASP A 189 -15.76 -8.10 -0.74
N PRO A 190 -16.75 -8.37 -1.61
CA PRO A 190 -16.50 -8.62 -3.03
C PRO A 190 -15.90 -7.40 -3.75
N VAL A 191 -16.25 -6.19 -3.32
CA VAL A 191 -15.66 -4.95 -3.86
C VAL A 191 -14.18 -4.88 -3.50
N GLY A 192 -13.82 -5.12 -2.24
CA GLY A 192 -12.42 -5.16 -1.80
C GLY A 192 -11.61 -6.30 -2.44
N TRP A 193 -12.22 -7.44 -2.77
CA TRP A 193 -11.51 -8.49 -3.53
C TRP A 193 -11.05 -8.02 -4.91
N THR A 194 -11.91 -7.29 -5.60
CA THR A 194 -11.62 -6.75 -6.93
C THR A 194 -10.65 -5.57 -6.82
N ALA A 195 -10.85 -4.68 -5.84
CA ALA A 195 -9.95 -3.55 -5.58
C ALA A 195 -8.53 -4.03 -5.26
N ALA A 196 -8.36 -4.95 -4.31
CA ALA A 196 -7.07 -5.54 -3.98
C ALA A 196 -6.39 -6.16 -5.22
N TRP A 197 -7.13 -6.89 -6.06
CA TRP A 197 -6.56 -7.44 -7.28
C TRP A 197 -6.08 -6.35 -8.24
N LEU A 198 -6.87 -5.30 -8.47
CA LEU A 198 -6.51 -4.19 -9.35
C LEU A 198 -5.30 -3.41 -8.83
N GLU A 199 -5.28 -3.07 -7.55
CA GLU A 199 -4.20 -2.33 -6.89
C GLU A 199 -2.85 -3.05 -7.06
N TRP A 200 -2.80 -4.32 -6.68
CA TRP A 200 -1.59 -5.13 -6.78
C TRP A 200 -1.21 -5.44 -8.23
N PHE A 201 -2.19 -5.60 -9.13
CA PHE A 201 -1.92 -5.82 -10.56
C PHE A 201 -1.31 -4.58 -11.22
N VAL A 202 -1.89 -3.40 -11.00
CA VAL A 202 -1.38 -2.13 -11.53
C VAL A 202 -0.01 -1.81 -10.92
N SER A 203 0.17 -2.06 -9.63
CA SER A 203 1.47 -1.93 -8.95
C SER A 203 2.52 -2.82 -9.62
N TYR A 204 2.21 -4.10 -9.86
CA TYR A 204 3.10 -5.01 -10.56
C TYR A 204 3.43 -4.52 -11.98
N LEU A 205 2.44 -4.03 -12.74
CA LEU A 205 2.71 -3.48 -14.08
C LEU A 205 3.62 -2.24 -14.05
N LEU A 206 3.57 -1.46 -12.96
CA LEU A 206 4.36 -0.25 -12.80
C LEU A 206 5.83 -0.54 -12.46
N VAL A 207 6.08 -1.44 -11.51
CA VAL A 207 7.40 -1.59 -10.89
C VAL A 207 8.07 -2.95 -11.11
N ALA A 208 7.38 -3.95 -11.68
CA ALA A 208 8.00 -5.24 -11.90
C ALA A 208 9.21 -5.10 -12.83
N ARG A 209 10.37 -5.57 -12.36
CA ARG A 209 11.64 -5.45 -13.08
C ARG A 209 11.75 -6.53 -14.16
N GLN A 210 12.89 -6.57 -14.85
CA GLN A 210 13.14 -7.53 -15.94
C GLN A 210 13.02 -8.99 -15.51
N ASP A 211 13.31 -9.27 -14.24
CA ASP A 211 13.18 -10.58 -13.60
C ASP A 211 11.73 -10.94 -13.21
N LYS A 212 10.76 -10.07 -13.51
CA LYS A 212 9.32 -10.24 -13.24
C LYS A 212 9.00 -10.30 -11.74
N MET A 213 9.80 -9.62 -10.92
CA MET A 213 9.57 -9.49 -9.49
C MET A 213 9.30 -8.05 -9.08
N MET A 214 8.54 -7.89 -8.00
CA MET A 214 8.21 -6.63 -7.38
C MET A 214 8.92 -6.55 -6.03
N TYR A 215 9.88 -5.64 -5.91
CA TYR A 215 10.79 -5.57 -4.77
C TYR A 215 10.17 -4.84 -3.58
N LYS A 216 10.64 -5.18 -2.38
CA LYS A 216 10.17 -4.60 -1.11
C LYS A 216 10.24 -3.08 -1.10
N ASP A 217 11.36 -2.51 -1.50
CA ASP A 217 11.54 -1.05 -1.56
C ASP A 217 10.58 -0.40 -2.55
N ASP A 218 10.32 -1.04 -3.70
CA ASP A 218 9.41 -0.51 -4.70
C ASP A 218 7.97 -0.49 -4.16
N VAL A 219 7.54 -1.54 -3.43
CA VAL A 219 6.22 -1.57 -2.77
C VAL A 219 6.11 -0.52 -1.68
N ARG A 220 7.14 -0.34 -0.85
CA ARG A 220 7.16 0.74 0.16
C ARG A 220 7.00 2.11 -0.52
N GLY A 221 7.74 2.33 -1.60
CA GLY A 221 7.66 3.56 -2.39
C GLY A 221 6.32 3.77 -3.09
N ILE A 222 5.61 2.70 -3.46
CA ILE A 222 4.21 2.78 -3.91
C ILE A 222 3.33 3.26 -2.76
N LEU A 223 3.46 2.66 -1.58
CA LEU A 223 2.63 3.00 -0.42
C LEU A 223 2.80 4.48 -0.04
N ASP A 224 4.01 4.96 0.20
CA ASP A 224 4.22 6.39 0.50
C ASP A 224 4.12 7.32 -0.72
N GLY A 225 4.00 6.78 -1.94
CA GLY A 225 3.87 7.54 -3.17
C GLY A 225 5.18 8.11 -3.73
N THR A 226 6.32 7.94 -3.04
CA THR A 226 7.64 8.44 -3.48
C THR A 226 8.02 7.93 -4.88
N ILE A 227 7.69 6.67 -5.19
CA ILE A 227 8.08 6.05 -6.46
C ILE A 227 7.36 6.67 -7.66
N PHE A 228 6.16 7.22 -7.46
CA PHE A 228 5.40 7.85 -8.54
C PHE A 228 6.10 9.10 -9.05
N TYR A 229 6.64 9.90 -8.13
CA TYR A 229 7.44 11.07 -8.47
C TYR A 229 8.76 10.70 -9.13
N GLN A 230 9.44 9.64 -8.66
CA GLN A 230 10.68 9.14 -9.28
C GLN A 230 10.44 8.71 -10.74
N ILE A 231 9.43 7.87 -10.99
CA ILE A 231 9.07 7.40 -12.33
C ILE A 231 8.68 8.58 -13.23
N ALA A 232 7.84 9.51 -12.76
CA ALA A 232 7.46 10.67 -13.55
C ALA A 232 8.66 11.58 -13.86
N GLN A 233 9.58 11.77 -12.91
CA GLN A 233 10.81 12.53 -13.10
C GLN A 233 11.69 11.93 -14.20
N GLU A 234 11.96 10.63 -14.14
CA GLU A 234 12.76 9.92 -15.15
C GLU A 234 12.13 10.06 -16.53
N ARG A 235 10.80 9.89 -16.62
CA ARG A 235 10.07 9.91 -17.88
C ARG A 235 9.91 11.29 -18.50
N GLU A 236 9.81 12.32 -17.67
CA GLU A 236 9.64 13.71 -18.13
C GLU A 236 10.97 14.45 -18.31
N GLY A 237 12.11 13.75 -18.15
CA GLY A 237 13.45 14.31 -18.34
C GLY A 237 13.86 15.28 -17.24
N GLY A 238 13.52 14.98 -15.98
CA GLY A 238 13.88 15.79 -14.82
C GLY A 238 12.95 17.01 -14.57
N LYS A 239 11.86 17.15 -15.33
CA LYS A 239 10.90 18.25 -15.17
C LYS A 239 10.17 18.24 -13.83
N VAL A 240 9.90 17.04 -13.31
CA VAL A 240 9.43 16.86 -11.92
C VAL A 240 10.63 17.02 -11.01
N LYS A 241 10.58 17.97 -10.09
CA LYS A 241 11.66 18.20 -9.14
C LYS A 241 11.32 17.52 -7.80
N PRO A 242 12.31 17.09 -7.01
CA PRO A 242 12.05 16.52 -5.68
C PRO A 242 11.27 17.45 -4.75
N GLN A 243 11.41 18.77 -4.94
CA GLN A 243 10.66 19.80 -4.22
C GLN A 243 9.17 19.88 -4.59
N ASP A 244 8.75 19.27 -5.71
CA ASP A 244 7.34 19.18 -6.11
C ASP A 244 6.64 17.98 -5.42
N GLN A 245 7.42 17.14 -4.73
CA GLN A 245 6.91 16.01 -3.96
C GLN A 245 6.17 16.52 -2.72
N TRP A 246 4.87 16.23 -2.65
CA TRP A 246 3.97 16.71 -1.59
C TRP A 246 3.99 18.22 -1.37
N ALA A 247 4.32 19.00 -2.41
CA ALA A 247 4.37 20.45 -2.30
C ALA A 247 3.02 20.97 -1.79
N LEU A 248 3.02 21.69 -0.69
CA LEU A 248 1.83 22.34 -0.17
C LEU A 248 1.68 23.67 -0.89
N ARG A 249 0.44 24.07 -1.17
CA ARG A 249 0.15 25.45 -1.54
C ARG A 249 0.74 26.34 -0.44
N LYS A 250 1.58 27.31 -0.82
CA LYS A 250 1.92 28.40 0.11
C LYS A 250 0.60 29.09 0.41
N GLU A 251 0.13 29.04 1.65
CA GLU A 251 -0.97 29.89 2.08
C GLU A 251 -0.56 31.35 1.80
N GLU A 252 -1.35 32.05 0.99
CA GLU A 252 -1.34 33.52 0.88
C GLU A 252 -2.15 34.12 2.02
#